data_AF-A0A1K1RPH6-F1
#
_entry.id   AF-A0A1K1RPH6-F1
#
_cell.length_a   1.000
_cell.length_b   1.000
_cell.length_c   1.000
_cell.angle_alpha   90.00
_cell.angle_beta   90.00
_cell.angle_gamma   90.00
#
_symmetry.space_group_name_H-M   'P 1'
#
loop_
_entity.id
_entity.type
_entity.pdbx_description
1 polymer ?
#
loop_
_entity_poly.entity_id
_entity_poly.type
_entity_poly.pdbx_seq_one_letter_code
_entity_poly.pdbx_strand_id
1 'polypeptide(L)'
;MDVLQQLHHFTQGEILQGKWMIGIAVIILFPIAFSLFQGNVSFQKGMAIPVCLLIAINIIYGGYILYSRTKYLTQTEIEFRSHPQQTLDAELQKAKADDQSYTTLKYVWGGCAIVFIVLYLVVVKDFYKGLSLGFAVLFLGFLVIDLFFNRRLNLYMEELNKLTI
;
A
#
# COMPACT_ATOMS: atom_id res chain seq x y z
N MET A 1 18.19 15.68 -14.23
CA MET A 1 18.52 14.26 -14.01
C MET A 1 17.97 13.48 -15.19
N ASP A 2 18.61 12.37 -15.55
CA ASP A 2 18.14 11.50 -16.64
C ASP A 2 16.82 10.80 -16.22
N VAL A 3 15.89 10.59 -17.15
CA VAL A 3 14.60 9.91 -16.93
C VAL A 3 14.83 8.55 -16.28
N LEU A 4 15.86 7.83 -16.75
CA LEU A 4 16.23 6.53 -16.22
C LEU A 4 16.68 6.59 -14.74
N GLN A 5 17.34 7.68 -14.34
CA GLN A 5 17.75 7.88 -12.97
C GLN A 5 16.55 8.11 -12.04
N GLN A 6 15.54 8.83 -12.52
CA GLN A 6 14.29 9.07 -11.77
C GLN A 6 13.44 7.81 -11.68
N LEU A 7 13.32 7.06 -12.77
CA LEU A 7 12.68 5.75 -12.80
C LEU A 7 13.35 4.79 -11.81
N HIS A 8 14.69 4.75 -11.79
CA HIS A 8 15.44 3.95 -10.85
C HIS A 8 15.13 4.37 -9.40
N HIS A 9 15.19 5.67 -9.10
CA HIS A 9 14.91 6.20 -7.77
C HIS A 9 13.46 5.89 -7.31
N PHE A 10 12.48 6.07 -8.18
CA PHE A 10 11.08 5.74 -7.92
C PHE A 10 10.90 4.25 -7.63
N THR A 11 11.46 3.39 -8.49
CA THR A 11 11.39 1.92 -8.35
C THR A 11 12.05 1.45 -7.05
N GLN A 12 13.20 2.01 -6.67
CA GLN A 12 13.84 1.69 -5.39
C GLN A 12 12.97 2.08 -4.20
N GLY A 13 12.26 3.21 -4.29
CA GLY A 13 11.28 3.63 -3.28
C GLY A 13 10.12 2.65 -3.14
N GLU A 14 9.61 2.09 -4.24
CA GLU A 14 8.58 1.06 -4.22
C GLU A 14 9.10 -0.26 -3.64
N ILE A 15 10.29 -0.71 -4.05
CA ILE A 15 10.96 -1.90 -3.49
C ILE A 15 11.13 -1.73 -1.98
N LEU A 16 11.58 -0.56 -1.52
CA LEU A 16 11.71 -0.26 -0.11
C LEU A 16 10.37 -0.30 0.62
N GLN A 17 9.29 0.21 0.02
CA GLN A 17 7.94 0.06 0.57
C GLN A 17 7.56 -1.43 0.70
N GLY A 18 7.79 -2.25 -0.32
CA GLY A 18 7.53 -3.69 -0.26
C GLY A 18 8.28 -4.38 0.88
N LYS A 19 9.57 -4.02 1.09
CA LYS A 19 10.36 -4.50 2.24
C LYS A 19 9.75 -4.06 3.58
N TRP A 20 9.34 -2.80 3.69
CA TRP A 20 8.70 -2.28 4.91
C TRP A 20 7.37 -2.97 5.20
N MET A 21 6.55 -3.23 4.18
CA MET A 21 5.28 -3.95 4.35
C MET A 21 5.51 -5.34 4.95
N ILE A 22 6.45 -6.10 4.38
CA ILE A 22 6.82 -7.43 4.92
C ILE A 22 7.43 -7.30 6.32
N GLY A 23 8.34 -6.35 6.52
CA GLY A 23 9.01 -6.13 7.81
C GLY A 23 8.01 -5.79 8.93
N ILE A 24 7.07 -4.88 8.67
CA ILE A 24 6.00 -4.52 9.60
C ILE A 24 5.10 -5.73 9.87
N ALA A 25 4.75 -6.49 8.83
CA ALA A 25 3.91 -7.68 8.98
C ALA A 25 4.54 -8.73 9.91
N VAL A 26 5.83 -9.02 9.73
CA VAL A 26 6.54 -10.08 10.46
C VAL A 26 6.99 -9.62 11.85
N ILE A 27 7.54 -8.40 11.97
CA ILE A 27 8.19 -7.94 13.21
C ILE A 27 7.17 -7.32 14.16
N ILE A 28 6.13 -6.65 13.65
CA ILE A 28 5.18 -5.89 14.46
C ILE A 28 3.83 -6.59 14.52
N LEU A 29 3.20 -6.82 13.37
CA LEU A 29 1.82 -7.31 13.33
C LEU A 29 1.71 -8.78 13.77
N PHE A 30 2.66 -9.64 13.39
CA PHE A 30 2.62 -11.06 13.77
C PHE A 30 2.68 -11.28 15.29
N PRO A 31 3.60 -10.66 16.06
CA PRO A 31 3.56 -10.74 17.52
C PRO A 31 2.26 -10.20 18.14
N ILE A 32 1.71 -9.12 17.58
CA ILE A 32 0.43 -8.56 18.03
C ILE A 32 -0.70 -9.56 17.78
N ALA A 33 -0.80 -10.13 16.58
CA ALA A 33 -1.82 -11.11 16.24
C ALA A 33 -1.71 -12.35 17.13
N PHE A 34 -0.49 -12.84 17.36
CA PHE A 34 -0.22 -13.96 18.25
C PHE A 34 -0.68 -13.68 19.68
N SER A 35 -0.38 -12.50 20.22
CA SER A 35 -0.85 -12.05 21.54
C SER A 35 -2.39 -11.97 21.61
N LEU A 36 -3.03 -11.46 20.55
CA LEU A 36 -4.49 -11.40 20.46
C LEU A 36 -5.15 -12.79 20.45
N PHE A 37 -4.53 -13.80 19.85
CA PHE A 37 -5.04 -15.18 19.85
C PHE A 37 -4.88 -15.88 21.21
N GLN A 38 -3.80 -15.61 21.94
CA GLN A 38 -3.64 -16.13 23.30
C GLN A 38 -4.61 -15.49 24.30
N GLY A 39 -5.16 -14.33 23.94
CA GLY A 39 -6.20 -13.65 24.68
C GLY A 39 -7.44 -14.50 24.94
N ASN A 40 -7.82 -14.64 26.20
CA ASN A 40 -9.09 -15.29 26.58
C ASN A 40 -10.31 -14.36 26.39
N VAL A 41 -10.08 -13.08 26.07
CA VAL A 41 -11.15 -12.08 25.92
C VAL A 41 -11.77 -12.17 24.53
N SER A 42 -13.10 -12.25 24.46
CA SER A 42 -13.85 -12.33 23.21
C SER A 42 -13.52 -11.19 22.23
N PHE A 43 -13.28 -9.99 22.77
CA PHE A 43 -12.79 -8.82 22.04
C PHE A 43 -11.49 -9.08 21.26
N GLN A 44 -10.48 -9.67 21.91
CA GLN A 44 -9.17 -9.90 21.30
C GLN A 44 -9.26 -10.87 20.11
N LYS A 45 -10.10 -11.92 20.24
CA LYS A 45 -10.37 -12.87 19.17
C LYS A 45 -11.05 -12.22 17.96
N GLY A 46 -11.97 -11.29 18.20
CA GLY A 46 -12.60 -10.51 17.12
C GLY A 46 -11.58 -9.64 16.38
N MET A 47 -10.70 -8.95 17.14
CA MET A 47 -9.67 -8.07 16.57
C MET A 47 -8.56 -8.84 15.83
N ALA A 48 -8.28 -10.09 16.22
CA ALA A 48 -7.27 -10.91 15.57
C ALA A 48 -7.56 -11.16 14.08
N ILE A 49 -8.84 -11.31 13.69
CA ILE A 49 -9.23 -11.65 12.32
C ILE A 49 -8.78 -10.57 11.32
N PRO A 50 -9.14 -9.27 11.47
CA PRO A 50 -8.67 -8.25 10.53
C PRO A 50 -7.17 -8.00 10.62
N VAL A 51 -6.55 -8.18 11.79
CA VAL A 51 -5.09 -8.05 11.93
C VAL A 51 -4.38 -9.15 11.13
N CYS A 52 -4.86 -10.39 11.15
CA CYS A 52 -4.35 -11.46 10.30
C CYS A 52 -4.53 -11.17 8.82
N LEU A 53 -5.69 -10.60 8.44
CA LEU A 53 -5.91 -10.18 7.06
C LEU A 53 -4.91 -9.09 6.64
N LEU A 54 -4.64 -8.14 7.52
CA LEU A 54 -3.64 -7.09 7.28
C LEU A 54 -2.24 -7.67 7.09
N ILE A 55 -1.84 -8.66 7.92
CA ILE A 55 -0.57 -9.39 7.77
C ILE A 55 -0.51 -10.06 6.39
N ALA A 56 -1.53 -10.84 6.04
CA ALA A 56 -1.57 -11.57 4.78
C ALA A 56 -1.43 -10.62 3.59
N ILE A 57 -2.15 -9.51 3.58
CA ILE A 57 -2.09 -8.52 2.50
C ILE A 57 -0.72 -7.86 2.44
N ASN A 58 -0.11 -7.49 3.58
CA ASN A 58 1.21 -6.90 3.59
C ASN A 58 2.29 -7.85 3.06
N ILE A 59 2.21 -9.15 3.39
CA ILE A 59 3.15 -10.16 2.89
C ILE A 59 2.93 -10.42 1.40
N ILE A 60 1.68 -10.66 0.98
CA ILE A 60 1.35 -10.99 -0.41
C ILE A 60 1.66 -9.80 -1.32
N TYR A 61 1.15 -8.60 -1.01
CA TYR A 61 1.35 -7.42 -1.83
C TYR A 61 2.78 -6.90 -1.73
N GLY A 62 3.38 -6.89 -0.54
CA GLY A 62 4.79 -6.53 -0.38
C GLY A 62 5.71 -7.47 -1.17
N GLY A 63 5.45 -8.78 -1.13
CA GLY A 63 6.17 -9.77 -1.93
C GLY A 63 5.97 -9.58 -3.44
N TYR A 64 4.73 -9.29 -3.86
CA TYR A 64 4.42 -8.96 -5.25
C TYR A 64 5.21 -7.74 -5.75
N ILE A 65 5.31 -6.67 -4.95
CA ILE A 65 6.11 -5.48 -5.28
C ILE A 65 7.58 -5.85 -5.49
N LEU A 66 8.18 -6.61 -4.56
CA LEU A 66 9.60 -7.00 -4.66
C LEU A 66 9.90 -7.80 -5.92
N TYR A 67 8.99 -8.70 -6.30
CA TYR A 67 9.14 -9.52 -7.49
C TYR A 67 8.90 -8.70 -8.77
N SER A 68 7.78 -7.97 -8.85
CA SER A 68 7.33 -7.30 -10.07
C SER A 68 8.17 -6.07 -10.42
N ARG A 69 8.56 -5.24 -9.43
CA ARG A 69 9.27 -3.97 -9.69
C ARG A 69 10.69 -4.16 -10.17
N THR A 70 11.37 -5.22 -9.72
CA THR A 70 12.70 -5.56 -10.23
C THR A 70 12.66 -5.87 -11.73
N LYS A 71 11.67 -6.65 -12.17
CA LYS A 71 11.48 -6.98 -13.59
C LYS A 71 11.05 -5.76 -14.40
N TYR A 72 10.16 -4.94 -13.83
CA TYR A 72 9.65 -3.73 -14.45
C TYR A 72 10.76 -2.74 -14.82
N LEU A 73 11.70 -2.50 -13.90
CA LEU A 73 12.82 -1.59 -14.13
C LEU A 73 13.67 -2.02 -15.33
N THR A 74 14.08 -3.30 -15.37
CA THR A 74 14.90 -3.82 -16.47
C THR A 74 14.17 -3.75 -17.82
N GLN A 75 12.87 -4.06 -17.85
CA GLN A 75 12.10 -4.01 -19.08
C GLN A 75 11.95 -2.57 -19.58
N THR A 76 11.64 -1.63 -18.69
CA THR A 76 11.46 -0.22 -19.03
C THR A 76 12.78 0.40 -19.49
N GLU A 77 13.91 0.02 -18.90
CA GLU A 77 15.25 0.45 -19.36
C GLU A 77 15.54 -0.02 -20.80
N ILE A 78 15.14 -1.24 -21.17
CA ILE A 78 15.29 -1.76 -22.54
C ILE A 78 14.38 -0.99 -23.51
N GLU A 79 13.11 -0.79 -23.13
CA GLU A 79 12.13 -0.07 -23.94
C GLU A 79 12.56 1.38 -24.18
N PHE A 80 13.07 2.07 -23.15
CA PHE A 80 13.56 3.44 -23.26
C PHE A 80 14.74 3.59 -24.22
N ARG A 81 15.64 2.60 -24.27
CA ARG A 81 16.76 2.59 -25.24
C ARG A 81 16.30 2.39 -26.67
N SER A 82 15.18 1.69 -26.87
CA SER A 82 14.63 1.41 -28.20
C SER A 82 13.69 2.53 -28.70
N HIS A 83 12.83 3.05 -27.83
CA HIS A 83 11.75 3.98 -28.16
C HIS A 83 11.55 4.99 -27.01
N PRO A 84 12.47 5.96 -26.82
CA PRO A 84 12.49 6.82 -25.64
C PRO A 84 11.22 7.66 -25.46
N GLN A 85 10.71 8.27 -26.53
CA GLN A 85 9.52 9.14 -26.47
C GLN A 85 8.24 8.34 -26.14
N GLN A 86 8.06 7.18 -26.78
CA GLN A 86 6.88 6.32 -26.54
C GLN A 86 6.89 5.75 -25.11
N THR A 87 8.08 5.40 -24.61
CA THR A 87 8.24 4.88 -23.24
C THR A 87 7.94 5.98 -22.21
N LEU A 88 8.36 7.21 -22.48
CA LEU A 88 8.07 8.36 -21.61
C LEU A 88 6.57 8.66 -21.55
N ASP A 89 5.89 8.68 -22.70
CA ASP A 89 4.44 8.89 -22.77
C ASP A 89 3.66 7.78 -22.05
N ALA A 90 4.10 6.53 -22.21
CA ALA A 90 3.50 5.37 -21.54
C ALA A 90 3.67 5.45 -20.01
N GLU A 91 4.86 5.83 -19.52
CA GLU A 91 5.10 6.03 -18.08
C GLU A 91 4.24 7.16 -17.51
N LEU A 92 4.12 8.27 -18.24
CA LEU A 92 3.31 9.41 -17.81
C LEU A 92 1.81 9.07 -17.79
N GLN A 93 1.32 8.27 -18.74
CA GLN A 93 -0.04 7.76 -18.72
C GLN A 93 -0.29 6.81 -17.54
N LYS A 94 0.64 5.90 -17.29
CA LYS A 94 0.56 4.97 -16.16
C LYS A 94 0.55 5.72 -14.83
N ALA A 95 1.45 6.70 -14.66
CA ALA A 95 1.53 7.48 -13.44
C ALA A 95 0.23 8.28 -13.17
N LYS A 96 -0.40 8.84 -14.22
CA LYS A 96 -1.72 9.48 -14.10
C LYS A 96 -2.83 8.49 -13.70
N ALA A 97 -2.82 7.29 -14.26
CA ALA A 97 -3.80 6.26 -13.91
C ALA A 97 -3.64 5.81 -12.44
N ASP A 98 -2.40 5.72 -11.94
CA ASP A 98 -2.08 5.38 -10.56
C ASP A 98 -2.55 6.50 -9.58
N ASP A 99 -2.38 7.78 -9.93
CA ASP A 99 -2.87 8.93 -9.11
C ASP A 99 -4.41 8.99 -9.07
N GLN A 100 -5.08 8.69 -10.20
CA GLN A 100 -6.54 8.59 -10.24
C GLN A 100 -7.05 7.43 -9.36
N SER A 101 -6.34 6.30 -9.39
CA SER A 101 -6.65 5.14 -8.56
C SER A 101 -6.52 5.49 -7.07
N TYR A 102 -5.44 6.17 -6.68
CA TYR A 102 -5.27 6.68 -5.32
C TYR A 102 -6.40 7.63 -4.91
N THR A 103 -6.77 8.57 -5.77
CA THR A 103 -7.83 9.54 -5.49
C THR A 103 -9.16 8.87 -5.21
N THR A 104 -9.43 7.73 -5.85
CA THR A 104 -10.64 6.94 -5.59
C THR A 104 -10.49 6.15 -4.29
N LEU A 105 -9.38 5.41 -4.14
CA LEU A 105 -9.15 4.49 -3.02
C LEU A 105 -9.04 5.20 -1.67
N LYS A 106 -8.48 6.42 -1.61
CA LYS A 106 -8.37 7.18 -0.35
C LYS A 106 -9.74 7.44 0.30
N TYR A 107 -10.77 7.71 -0.50
CA TYR A 107 -12.13 7.91 0.01
C TYR A 107 -12.79 6.59 0.40
N VAL A 108 -12.51 5.52 -0.34
CA VAL A 108 -13.01 4.18 -0.01
C VAL A 108 -12.44 3.71 1.32
N TRP A 109 -11.12 3.76 1.49
CA TRP A 109 -10.46 3.36 2.73
C TRP A 109 -10.83 4.26 3.91
N GLY A 110 -10.85 5.58 3.70
CA GLY A 110 -11.27 6.53 4.74
C GLY A 110 -12.73 6.32 5.16
N GLY A 111 -13.63 6.16 4.19
CA GLY A 111 -15.05 5.89 4.44
C GLY A 111 -15.27 4.59 5.19
N CYS A 112 -14.64 3.50 4.73
CA CYS A 112 -14.70 2.21 5.42
C CYS A 112 -14.16 2.30 6.85
N ALA A 113 -13.02 2.97 7.07
CA ALA A 113 -12.47 3.17 8.41
C ALA A 113 -13.47 3.88 9.34
N ILE A 114 -14.11 4.95 8.88
CA ILE A 114 -15.12 5.70 9.65
C ILE A 114 -16.32 4.80 9.98
N VAL A 115 -16.83 4.04 9.01
CA VAL A 115 -17.96 3.11 9.22
C VAL A 115 -17.63 2.11 10.32
N PHE A 116 -16.44 1.51 10.29
CA PHE A 116 -16.04 0.54 11.30
C PHE A 116 -15.74 1.15 12.68
N ILE A 117 -15.32 2.42 12.74
CA ILE A 117 -15.23 3.18 14.00
C ILE A 117 -16.64 3.40 14.58
N VAL A 118 -17.62 3.79 13.76
CA VAL A 118 -19.01 3.95 14.21
C VAL A 118 -19.59 2.61 14.68
N LEU A 119 -19.34 1.53 13.94
CA LEU A 119 -19.76 0.18 14.34
C LEU A 119 -19.18 -0.23 15.69
N TYR A 120 -17.90 0.08 15.96
CA TYR A 120 -17.28 -0.17 17.26
C TYR A 120 -18.04 0.49 18.42
N LEU A 121 -18.62 1.68 18.21
CA LEU A 121 -19.38 2.41 19.25
C LEU A 121 -20.80 1.86 19.46
N VAL A 122 -21.44 1.34 18.40
CA VAL A 122 -22.85 0.90 18.44
C VAL A 122 -22.98 -0.58 18.83
N VAL A 123 -22.02 -1.40 18.44
CA VAL A 123 -22.04 -2.84 18.71
C VAL A 123 -21.85 -3.09 20.20
N VAL A 124 -22.71 -3.89 20.83
CA VAL A 124 -22.61 -4.19 22.27
C VAL A 124 -21.70 -5.39 22.55
N LYS A 125 -21.75 -6.42 21.70
CA LYS A 125 -21.02 -7.68 21.90
C LYS A 125 -19.51 -7.49 21.70
N ASP A 126 -18.73 -7.92 22.69
CA ASP A 126 -17.27 -7.76 22.72
C ASP A 126 -16.55 -8.29 21.48
N PHE A 127 -16.92 -9.48 20.99
CA PHE A 127 -16.34 -10.03 19.76
C PHE A 127 -16.47 -9.08 18.57
N TYR A 128 -17.69 -8.59 18.33
CA TYR A 128 -17.97 -7.73 17.18
C TYR A 128 -17.41 -6.31 17.37
N LYS A 129 -17.27 -5.83 18.62
CA LYS A 129 -16.49 -4.61 18.91
C LYS A 129 -15.04 -4.78 18.48
N GLY A 130 -14.40 -5.88 18.89
CA GLY A 130 -13.02 -6.19 18.51
C GLY A 130 -12.84 -6.31 17.00
N LEU A 131 -13.78 -7.00 16.34
CA LEU A 131 -13.81 -7.13 14.88
C LEU A 131 -13.91 -5.76 14.20
N SER A 132 -14.80 -4.89 14.69
CA SER A 132 -14.99 -3.54 14.11
C SER A 132 -13.73 -2.69 14.27
N LEU A 133 -13.11 -2.70 15.45
CA LEU A 133 -11.86 -1.99 15.66
C LEU A 133 -10.72 -2.55 14.78
N GLY A 134 -10.62 -3.87 14.65
CA GLY A 134 -9.63 -4.50 13.77
C GLY A 134 -9.79 -4.07 12.31
N PHE A 135 -11.02 -4.01 11.80
CA PHE A 135 -11.28 -3.53 10.44
C PHE A 135 -10.95 -2.04 10.28
N ALA A 136 -11.27 -1.20 11.26
CA ALA A 136 -10.86 0.19 11.25
C ALA A 136 -9.32 0.33 11.12
N VAL A 137 -8.56 -0.45 11.91
CA VAL A 137 -7.10 -0.49 11.83
C VAL A 137 -6.61 -0.97 10.46
N LEU A 138 -7.25 -1.99 9.88
CA LEU A 138 -6.91 -2.52 8.56
C LEU A 138 -7.07 -1.45 7.46
N PHE A 139 -8.21 -0.76 7.42
CA PHE A 139 -8.46 0.28 6.40
C PHE A 139 -7.57 1.52 6.59
N LEU A 140 -7.29 1.91 7.84
CA LEU A 140 -6.30 2.94 8.12
C LEU A 140 -4.91 2.51 7.64
N GLY A 141 -4.54 1.24 7.83
CA GLY A 141 -3.31 0.67 7.29
C GLY A 141 -3.19 0.82 5.78
N PHE A 142 -4.25 0.49 5.04
CA PHE A 142 -4.28 0.68 3.57
C PHE A 142 -4.14 2.14 3.19
N LEU A 143 -4.85 3.05 3.87
CA LEU A 143 -4.77 4.48 3.61
C LEU A 143 -3.35 5.01 3.82
N VAL A 144 -2.64 4.56 4.85
CA VAL A 144 -1.25 4.94 5.10
C VAL A 144 -0.32 4.43 4.00
N ILE A 145 -0.45 3.16 3.61
CA ILE A 145 0.34 2.54 2.54
C ILE A 145 0.16 3.32 1.23
N ASP A 146 -1.08 3.59 0.87
CA ASP A 146 -1.46 4.31 -0.35
C ASP A 146 -0.99 5.78 -0.32
N LEU A 147 -1.07 6.45 0.84
CA LEU A 147 -0.60 7.83 1.00
C LEU A 147 0.91 7.96 0.74
N PHE A 148 1.72 7.03 1.28
CA PHE A 148 3.16 7.03 1.04
C PHE A 148 3.50 6.74 -0.42
N PHE A 149 2.74 5.84 -1.07
CA PHE A 149 2.89 5.57 -2.50
C PHE A 149 2.58 6.83 -3.31
N ASN A 150 1.42 7.46 -3.09
CA ASN A 150 1.00 8.63 -3.85
C ASN A 150 1.96 9.81 -3.70
N ARG A 151 2.50 10.03 -2.50
CA ARG A 151 3.49 11.09 -2.29
C ARG A 151 4.74 10.89 -3.15
N ARG A 152 5.20 9.65 -3.34
CA ARG A 152 6.35 9.37 -4.22
C ARG A 152 5.96 9.44 -5.70
N LEU A 153 4.76 8.96 -6.04
CA LEU A 153 4.23 9.05 -7.39
C LEU A 153 4.13 10.50 -7.87
N ASN A 154 3.63 11.41 -7.04
CA ASN A 154 3.52 12.83 -7.39
C ASN A 154 4.88 13.48 -7.66
N LEU A 155 5.90 13.15 -6.86
CA LEU A 155 7.27 13.63 -7.11
C LEU A 155 7.80 13.11 -8.45
N TYR A 156 7.58 11.83 -8.75
CA TYR A 156 7.98 11.23 -10.01
C TYR A 156 7.23 11.83 -11.21
N MET A 157 5.92 12.05 -11.09
CA MET A 157 5.10 12.70 -12.12
C MET A 157 5.53 14.15 -12.39
N GLU A 158 5.82 14.92 -11.35
CA GLU A 158 6.27 16.32 -11.51
C GLU A 158 7.58 16.37 -12.31
N GLU A 159 8.47 15.43 -12.02
CA GLU A 159 9.72 15.28 -12.73
C GLU A 159 9.55 14.82 -14.19
N LEU A 160 8.68 13.84 -14.46
CA LEU A 160 8.36 13.40 -15.82
C LEU A 160 7.75 14.52 -16.68
N ASN A 161 6.84 15.32 -16.10
CA ASN A 161 6.24 16.45 -16.82
C ASN A 161 7.28 17.50 -17.22
N LYS A 162 8.28 17.79 -16.36
CA LYS A 162 9.37 18.73 -16.67
C LYS A 162 10.27 18.27 -17.82
N LEU A 163 10.31 16.97 -18.09
CA LEU A 163 11.14 16.37 -19.15
C LEU A 163 10.37 16.15 -20.45
N THR A 164 9.04 16.32 -20.44
CA THR A 164 8.16 16.16 -21.60
C THR A 164 7.81 17.50 -22.27
N ILE A 165 7.98 18.64 -21.55
CA ILE A 165 7.79 20.02 -22.04
C ILE A 165 9.11 20.53 -22.64
#